data_AF-A0A9D5JXX2-F1
#
_entry.id   AF-A0A9D5JXX2-F1
#
_cell.length_a   1.000
_cell.length_b   1.000
_cell.length_c   1.000
_cell.angle_alpha   90.00
_cell.angle_beta   90.00
_cell.angle_gamma   90.00
#
_symmetry.space_group_name_H-M   'P 1'
#
loop_
_entity.id
_entity.type
_entity.pdbx_description
1 polymer ?
#
loop_
_entity_poly.entity_id
_entity_poly.type
_entity_poly.pdbx_seq_one_letter_code
_entity_poly.pdbx_strand_id
1 'polypeptide(L)'
;MAETLGSLADKITILELKRYYMYQQTQRQDVSGEHRQTCQHKFAVLTEQRDDLIAEIDQLFHDVLTGTQTLKVYRQYKMYNDPRYRLPPRS
;
A
#
# COMPACT_ATOMS: atom_id res chain seq x y z
N MET A 1 0.16 -14.73 -2.32
CA MET A 1 0.08 -13.59 -3.26
C MET A 1 1.31 -12.77 -2.99
N ALA A 2 2.26 -12.64 -3.93
CA ALA A 2 3.46 -11.85 -3.67
C ALA A 2 3.06 -10.38 -3.63
N GLU A 3 3.34 -9.69 -2.52
CA GLU A 3 3.13 -8.24 -2.45
C GLU A 3 4.09 -7.58 -3.44
N THR A 4 3.56 -6.66 -4.26
CA THR A 4 4.40 -5.84 -5.14
C THR A 4 4.76 -4.56 -4.42
N LEU A 5 5.87 -3.93 -4.82
CA LEU A 5 6.27 -2.62 -4.29
C LEU A 5 5.12 -1.60 -4.34
N GLY A 6 4.34 -1.60 -5.42
CA GLY A 6 3.15 -0.74 -5.56
C GLY A 6 2.07 -1.05 -4.52
N SER A 7 1.76 -2.34 -4.31
CA SER A 7 0.77 -2.74 -3.30
C SER A 7 1.19 -2.36 -1.88
N LEU A 8 2.48 -2.47 -1.55
CA LEU A 8 3.00 -2.05 -0.24
C LEU A 8 2.90 -0.54 -0.06
N ALA A 9 3.30 0.23 -1.08
CA ALA A 9 3.20 1.69 -1.07
C ALA A 9 1.74 2.17 -0.90
N ASP A 10 0.78 1.55 -1.59
CA ASP A 10 -0.65 1.86 -1.47
C ASP A 10 -1.15 1.60 -0.04
N LYS A 11 -0.81 0.44 0.54
CA LYS A 11 -1.19 0.07 1.90
C LYS A 11 -0.61 1.01 2.94
N ILE A 12 0.69 1.31 2.84
CA ILE A 12 1.37 2.26 3.73
C ILE A 12 0.68 3.62 3.66
N THR A 13 0.38 4.13 2.45
CA THR A 13 -0.28 5.42 2.27
C THR A 13 -1.66 5.47 2.95
N ILE A 14 -2.49 4.43 2.75
CA ILE A 14 -3.80 4.34 3.39
C ILE A 14 -3.67 4.26 4.91
N LEU A 15 -2.68 3.51 5.40
CA LEU A 15 -2.48 3.31 6.82
C LEU A 15 -1.97 4.58 7.52
N GLU A 16 -1.07 5.33 6.89
CA GLU A 16 -0.61 6.65 7.36
C GLU A 16 -1.78 7.63 7.52
N LEU A 17 -2.71 7.66 6.56
CA LEU A 17 -3.93 8.49 6.67
C LEU A 17 -4.80 8.06 7.86
N LYS A 18 -5.05 6.75 8.02
CA LYS A 18 -5.81 6.24 9.17
C LYS A 18 -5.12 6.59 10.49
N ARG A 19 -3.79 6.44 10.55
CA ARG A 19 -3.00 6.74 11.75
C ARG A 19 -3.06 8.23 12.10
N TYR A 20 -2.95 9.11 11.10
CA TYR A 20 -3.09 10.56 11.29
C TYR A 20 -4.44 10.94 11.92
N TYR A 21 -5.56 10.50 11.34
CA TYR A 21 -6.87 10.82 11.88
C TYR A 21 -7.13 10.15 13.24
N MET A 22 -6.61 8.93 13.45
CA MET A 22 -6.71 8.27 14.75
C MET A 22 -5.94 9.06 15.82
N TYR A 23 -4.74 9.55 15.51
CA TYR A 23 -3.97 10.41 16.40
C TYR A 23 -4.78 11.64 16.80
N GLN A 24 -5.43 12.31 15.86
CA GLN A 24 -6.28 13.47 16.17
C GLN A 24 -7.41 13.12 17.16
N GLN A 25 -8.03 11.93 17.02
CA GLN A 25 -9.05 11.48 18.00
C GLN A 25 -8.47 11.28 19.39
N THR A 26 -7.21 10.83 19.53
CA THR A 26 -6.56 10.70 20.85
C THR A 26 -6.36 12.05 21.55
N GLN A 27 -6.28 13.14 20.79
CA GLN A 27 -6.00 14.50 21.29
C GLN A 27 -7.27 15.31 21.57
N ARG A 28 -8.45 14.78 21.25
CA ARG A 28 -9.73 15.46 21.48
C ARG A 28 -9.99 15.68 22.96
N GLN A 29 -10.39 16.91 23.31
CA GLN A 29 -10.70 17.28 24.69
C GLN A 29 -12.21 17.26 24.99
N ASP A 30 -13.03 17.17 23.95
CA ASP A 30 -14.50 17.21 23.98
C ASP A 30 -15.15 15.82 24.15
N VAL A 31 -14.36 14.79 24.49
CA VAL A 31 -14.79 13.38 24.60
C VAL A 31 -14.34 12.77 25.92
N SER A 32 -14.97 11.65 26.30
CA SER A 32 -14.65 10.95 27.55
C SER A 32 -13.20 10.41 27.57
N GLY A 33 -12.69 10.17 28.79
CA GLY A 33 -11.39 9.52 28.97
C GLY A 33 -11.35 8.12 28.35
N GLU A 34 -12.43 7.34 28.49
CA GLU A 34 -12.56 6.00 27.91
C GLU A 34 -12.50 6.02 26.38
N HIS A 35 -13.14 7.00 25.74
CA HIS A 35 -13.07 7.17 24.29
C HIS A 35 -11.63 7.43 23.84
N ARG A 36 -10.91 8.34 24.52
CA ARG A 36 -9.50 8.61 24.23
C ARG A 36 -8.63 7.37 24.41
N GLN A 37 -8.82 6.62 25.49
CA GLN A 37 -8.05 5.40 25.75
C GLN A 37 -8.30 4.34 24.67
N THR A 38 -9.55 4.18 24.23
CA THR A 38 -9.90 3.31 23.10
C THR A 38 -9.21 3.76 21.81
N CYS A 39 -9.21 5.06 21.51
CA CYS A 39 -8.50 5.61 20.35
C CYS A 39 -6.98 5.44 20.45
N GLN A 40 -6.38 5.58 21.63
CA GLN A 40 -4.96 5.34 21.86
C GLN A 40 -4.59 3.88 21.59
N HIS A 41 -5.40 2.93 22.05
CA HIS A 41 -5.18 1.52 21.74
C HIS A 41 -5.24 1.25 20.22
N LYS A 42 -6.25 1.78 19.53
CA LYS A 42 -6.36 1.67 18.07
C LYS A 42 -5.18 2.33 17.35
N PHE A 43 -4.71 3.48 17.83
CA PHE A 43 -3.54 4.16 17.29
C PHE A 43 -2.26 3.31 17.42
N ALA A 44 -2.07 2.63 18.57
CA ALA A 44 -0.96 1.71 18.77
C ALA A 44 -0.99 0.56 17.76
N VAL A 45 -2.14 -0.09 17.56
CA VAL A 45 -2.30 -1.16 16.55
C VAL A 45 -2.01 -0.65 15.13
N LEU A 46 -2.49 0.55 14.77
CA LEU A 46 -2.19 1.16 13.46
C LEU A 46 -0.71 1.49 13.28
N THR A 47 0.00 1.76 14.39
CA THR A 47 1.46 2.03 14.38
C THR A 47 2.22 0.74 14.14
N GLU A 48 1.88 -0.33 14.86
CA GLU A 48 2.46 -1.67 14.67
C GLU A 48 2.27 -2.17 13.23
N GLN A 49 1.05 -2.11 12.70
CA GLN A 49 0.77 -2.47 11.30
C GLN A 49 1.60 -1.67 10.29
N ARG A 50 1.92 -0.41 10.61
CA ARG A 50 2.70 0.45 9.72
C ARG A 50 4.18 0.08 9.78
N ASP A 51 4.68 -0.21 10.97
CA ASP A 51 6.08 -0.61 11.15
C ASP A 51 6.33 -1.99 10.51
N ASP A 52 5.38 -2.91 10.58
CA ASP A 52 5.43 -4.19 9.86
C ASP A 52 5.51 -4.00 8.34
N LEU A 53 4.68 -3.11 7.78
CA LEU A 53 4.70 -2.83 6.33
C LEU A 53 6.00 -2.13 5.89
N ILE A 54 6.59 -1.29 6.75
CA ILE A 54 7.91 -0.71 6.48
C ILE A 54 8.99 -1.79 6.54
N ALA A 55 8.95 -2.70 7.51
CA ALA A 55 9.89 -3.81 7.54
C ALA A 55 9.77 -4.70 6.30
N GLU A 56 8.55 -4.95 5.82
CA GLU A 56 8.30 -5.71 4.60
C GLU A 56 8.85 -5.01 3.34
N ILE A 57 8.66 -3.68 3.22
CA ILE A 57 9.20 -2.93 2.08
C ILE A 57 10.73 -2.90 2.10
N ASP A 58 11.34 -2.74 3.27
CA ASP A 58 12.79 -2.77 3.45
C ASP A 58 13.38 -4.14 3.08
N GLN A 59 12.73 -5.23 3.51
CA GLN A 59 13.13 -6.58 3.13
C GLN A 59 13.02 -6.79 1.62
N LEU A 60 11.91 -6.35 1.01
CA LEU A 60 11.73 -6.42 -0.44
C LEU A 60 12.84 -5.66 -1.19
N PHE A 61 13.19 -4.46 -0.74
CA PHE A 61 14.29 -3.69 -1.32
C PHE A 61 15.63 -4.42 -1.16
N HIS A 62 15.90 -4.98 0.02
CA HIS A 62 17.10 -5.76 0.27
C HIS A 62 17.21 -6.94 -0.70
N ASP A 63 16.15 -7.74 -0.82
CA ASP A 63 16.12 -8.93 -1.69
C ASP A 63 16.28 -8.57 -3.17
N VAL A 64 15.78 -7.41 -3.58
CA VAL A 64 15.97 -6.89 -4.94
C VAL A 64 17.40 -6.43 -5.18
N LEU A 65 18.02 -5.76 -4.21
CA LEU A 65 19.40 -5.27 -4.33
C LEU A 65 20.44 -6.40 -4.27
N THR A 66 20.17 -7.46 -3.51
CA THR A 66 21.04 -8.65 -3.42
C THR A 66 20.80 -9.65 -4.55
N GLY A 67 19.77 -9.43 -5.37
CA GLY A 67 19.41 -10.30 -6.50
C GLY A 67 18.67 -11.57 -6.08
N THR A 68 18.27 -11.70 -4.82
CA THR A 68 17.44 -12.81 -4.31
C THR A 68 16.02 -12.76 -4.88
N GLN A 69 15.51 -11.56 -5.19
CA GLN A 69 14.21 -11.36 -5.82
C GLN A 69 14.32 -10.44 -7.03
N THR A 70 13.73 -10.81 -8.16
CA THR A 70 13.69 -9.95 -9.36
C THR A 70 12.29 -9.42 -9.59
N LEU A 71 12.14 -8.09 -9.66
CA LEU A 71 10.88 -7.44 -10.02
C LEU A 71 10.61 -7.65 -11.52
N LYS A 72 9.49 -8.30 -11.85
CA LYS A 72 9.08 -8.51 -13.24
C LYS A 72 8.31 -7.30 -13.76
N VAL A 73 8.86 -6.64 -14.77
CA VAL A 73 8.16 -5.57 -15.49
C VAL A 73 7.34 -6.17 -16.62
N TYR A 74 6.02 -6.17 -16.45
CA TYR A 74 5.09 -6.57 -17.51
C TYR A 74 4.75 -5.35 -18.37
N ARG A 75 5.06 -5.42 -19.67
CA ARG A 75 4.61 -4.42 -20.64
C ARG A 75 3.19 -4.76 -21.10
N GLN A 76 2.30 -3.78 -21.03
CA GLN A 76 0.97 -3.91 -21.61
C GLN A 76 1.07 -3.74 -23.13
N TYR A 77 0.72 -4.78 -23.89
CA TYR A 77 0.61 -4.70 -25.35
C TYR A 77 -0.85 -4.42 -25.72
N LYS A 78 -1.10 -3.25 -26.31
CA LYS A 78 -2.43 -2.85 -26.78
C LYS A 78 -2.46 -2.92 -28.31
N MET A 79 -3.07 -3.97 -28.83
CA MET A 79 -3.15 -4.22 -30.27
C MET A 79 -4.12 -3.26 -30.99
N TYR A 80 -5.20 -2.87 -30.32
CA TYR A 80 -6.34 -2.14 -30.92
C TYR A 80 -6.04 -0.72 -31.40
N ASN A 81 -4.95 -0.10 -30.94
CA ASN A 81 -4.56 1.25 -31.35
C ASN A 81 -3.67 1.28 -32.61
N ASP A 82 -3.11 0.14 -33.01
CA ASP A 82 -2.22 0.08 -34.16
C ASP A 82 -2.98 -0.41 -35.40
N PRO A 83 -3.11 0.43 -36.45
CA PRO A 83 -3.82 0.07 -37.68
C PRO A 83 -3.31 -1.23 -38.34
N ARG A 84 -2.04 -1.61 -38.11
CA ARG A 84 -1.44 -2.83 -38.67
C ARG A 84 -2.06 -4.12 -38.14
N TYR A 85 -2.74 -4.07 -36.99
CA TYR A 85 -3.41 -5.22 -36.40
C TYR A 85 -4.94 -5.16 -36.53
N ARG A 86 -5.49 -4.20 -37.30
CA ARG A 86 -6.92 -4.17 -37.59
C ARG A 86 -7.28 -5.35 -38.49
N LEU A 87 -8.25 -6.15 -38.06
CA LEU A 87 -8.77 -7.24 -38.86
C LEU A 87 -9.49 -6.66 -40.10
N PRO A 88 -9.37 -7.29 -41.28
CA PRO A 88 -10.13 -6.90 -42.45
C PRO A 88 -11.64 -7.09 -42.19
N PRO A 89 -12.50 -6.31 -42.87
CA PRO A 89 -13.95 -6.47 -42.75
C PRO A 89 -14.35 -7.90 -43.17
N ARG A 90 -15.26 -8.51 -42.41
CA ARG A 90 -15.83 -9.82 -42.77
C ARG A 90 -16.80 -9.63 -43.94
N SER A 91 -16.56 -10.36 -45.03
CA SER A 91 -17.43 -10.47 -46.22
C SER A 91 -18.74 -11.17 -45.88
#